data_AF-A0A1E5SI66-F1
#
_entry.id   AF-A0A1E5SI66-F1
#
_cell.length_a   1.000
_cell.length_b   1.000
_cell.length_c   1.000
_cell.angle_alpha   90.00
_cell.angle_beta   90.00
_cell.angle_gamma   90.00
#
_symmetry.space_group_name_H-M   'P 1'
#
loop_
_entity.id
_entity.type
_entity.pdbx_description
1 polymer ?
#
loop_
_entity_poly.entity_id
_entity_poly.type
_entity_poly.pdbx_seq_one_letter_code
_entity_poly.pdbx_strand_id
1 'polypeptide(L)'
;MKYINDESLFFEQGTQINITRDLNFLLQDIPNSLRTLIDNHTQKPKDPEYLEQIKTAIKEYPKIGFLYKLLVDEYNDDDELHAKYTISYYEKFPDDFFAKLNMARVFLTQENYNGITSIYGKNISVLYAFPDREQFHYTEIADFIYFIIRYKISVGDIKGALENEKKLAAITSDKGFLEHVNEMIEFYKNELLELNKITVLLSYNFNDVYPELGITPEEIEILDDLRDRLYDIESPSPNFVVELQILVDKYPKNPYFKLFIADYYTKLSNHEAFIENINILLKAHPDFLMAKLEMAQLLLTIEAKDRSELELVNDAVRLLDDNLEFQHIKPYRKLYHIEDALMFYFVVLQIHLKYNKLDLAHNCLNIIKHIEEGSREHFLGRKLIDDYNRGVVFNNYN
;
A
#
# COMPACT_ATOMS: atom_id res chain seq x y z
N MET A 1 24.67 -8.90 32.83
CA MET A 1 24.44 -9.01 31.38
C MET A 1 25.56 -9.85 30.79
N LYS A 2 25.27 -10.99 30.15
CA LYS A 2 26.26 -11.68 29.32
C LYS A 2 26.44 -10.81 28.08
N TYR A 3 27.63 -10.26 27.90
CA TYR A 3 28.02 -9.63 26.65
C TYR A 3 27.85 -10.68 25.55
N ILE A 4 26.90 -10.44 24.64
CA ILE A 4 26.83 -11.16 23.38
C ILE A 4 28.15 -10.80 22.68
N ASN A 5 28.90 -11.81 22.21
CA ASN A 5 30.22 -11.64 21.57
C ASN A 5 30.23 -10.42 20.62
N ASP A 6 31.30 -9.63 20.69
CA ASP A 6 31.50 -8.29 20.09
C ASP A 6 31.38 -8.19 18.55
N GLU A 7 30.97 -9.25 17.86
CA GLU A 7 30.80 -9.28 16.41
C GLU A 7 29.41 -9.85 16.07
N SER A 8 28.40 -8.97 16.01
CA SER A 8 27.11 -9.32 15.41
C SER A 8 27.19 -9.11 13.90
N LEU A 9 27.14 -10.21 13.14
CA LEU A 9 27.05 -10.20 11.69
C LEU A 9 25.69 -9.66 11.26
N PHE A 10 25.66 -8.52 10.58
CA PHE A 10 24.48 -8.05 9.87
C PHE A 10 24.62 -8.38 8.39
N PHE A 11 23.61 -9.04 7.84
CA PHE A 11 23.57 -9.37 6.42
C PHE A 11 22.58 -8.46 5.72
N GLU A 12 23.06 -7.68 4.75
CA GLU A 12 22.23 -6.94 3.82
C GLU A 12 22.42 -7.54 2.43
N GLN A 13 21.37 -8.11 1.85
CA GLN A 13 21.38 -8.70 0.50
C GLN A 13 22.49 -9.75 0.30
N GLY A 14 22.77 -10.54 1.33
CA GLY A 14 23.81 -11.58 1.30
C GLY A 14 25.24 -11.05 1.50
N THR A 15 25.42 -9.74 1.69
CA THR A 15 26.70 -9.14 2.04
C THR A 15 26.81 -8.95 3.54
N GLN A 16 27.94 -9.37 4.10
CA GLN A 16 28.26 -9.21 5.52
C GLN A 16 28.72 -7.75 5.79
N ILE A 17 28.14 -7.12 6.80
CA ILE A 17 28.54 -5.81 7.31
C ILE A 17 29.11 -6.00 8.71
N ASN A 18 30.30 -5.45 8.97
CA ASN A 18 30.90 -5.51 10.30
C ASN A 18 30.29 -4.42 11.18
N ILE A 19 29.79 -4.81 12.36
CA ILE A 19 29.23 -3.89 13.34
C ILE A 19 30.15 -3.82 14.55
N THR A 20 30.47 -2.62 15.01
CA THR A 20 31.20 -2.36 16.25
C THR A 20 30.32 -1.66 17.29
N ARG A 21 30.62 -1.92 18.57
CA ARG A 21 30.06 -1.18 19.73
C ARG A 21 31.06 -0.21 20.36
N ASP A 22 32.26 -0.09 19.78
CA ASP A 22 33.27 0.82 20.28
C ASP A 22 32.88 2.27 20.00
N LEU A 23 32.50 3.01 21.04
CA LEU A 23 32.15 4.43 20.93
C LEU A 23 33.31 5.27 20.37
N ASN A 24 34.57 4.84 20.55
CA ASN A 24 35.71 5.57 19.98
C ASN A 24 35.67 5.58 18.45
N PHE A 25 35.03 4.60 17.81
CA PHE A 25 34.83 4.58 16.37
C PHE A 25 34.05 5.81 15.88
N LEU A 26 33.04 6.27 16.64
CA LEU A 26 32.27 7.48 16.31
C LEU A 26 32.98 8.78 16.70
N LEU A 27 33.90 8.72 17.65
CA LEU A 27 34.51 9.89 18.29
C LEU A 27 35.98 10.11 17.93
N GLN A 28 36.57 9.29 17.05
CA GLN A 28 38.01 9.27 16.77
C GLN A 28 38.57 10.64 16.33
N ASP A 29 37.75 11.43 15.63
CA ASP A 29 38.15 12.73 15.06
C ASP A 29 37.65 13.93 15.89
N ILE A 30 37.08 13.67 17.08
CA ILE A 30 36.50 14.73 17.91
C ILE A 30 37.53 15.21 18.96
N PRO A 31 37.88 16.51 18.98
CA PRO A 31 38.72 17.08 20.01
C PRO A 31 38.20 16.82 21.42
N ASN A 32 39.11 16.53 22.36
CA ASN A 32 38.76 16.30 23.76
C ASN A 32 38.00 17.47 24.40
N SER A 33 38.21 18.70 23.93
CA SER A 33 37.49 19.90 24.38
C SER A 33 35.97 19.82 24.14
N LEU A 34 35.52 19.00 23.18
CA LEU A 34 34.11 18.83 22.85
C LEU A 34 33.45 17.65 23.57
N ARG A 35 34.21 16.78 24.25
CA ARG A 35 33.65 15.59 24.92
C ARG A 35 32.58 15.94 25.94
N THR A 36 32.82 16.97 26.76
CA THR A 36 31.82 17.43 27.75
C THR A 36 30.53 17.92 27.10
N LEU A 37 30.62 18.57 25.93
CA LEU A 37 29.44 18.99 25.18
C LEU A 37 28.63 17.78 24.71
N ILE A 38 29.32 16.77 24.17
CA ILE A 38 28.70 15.52 23.68
C ILE A 38 28.05 14.74 24.83
N ASP A 39 28.75 14.59 25.95
CA ASP A 39 28.24 13.90 27.13
C ASP A 39 26.96 14.59 27.66
N ASN A 40 26.95 15.92 27.66
CA ASN A 40 25.81 16.72 28.12
C ASN A 40 24.56 16.59 27.24
N HIS A 41 24.71 16.31 25.93
CA HIS A 41 23.57 16.14 25.01
C HIS A 41 22.57 15.11 25.54
N THR A 42 23.08 14.01 26.09
CA THR A 42 22.26 12.91 26.60
C THR A 42 21.51 13.25 27.89
N GLN A 43 21.91 14.32 28.59
CA GLN A 43 21.41 14.67 29.93
C GLN A 43 20.51 15.91 29.96
N LYS A 44 20.64 16.81 28.97
CA LYS A 44 19.95 18.11 28.95
C LYS A 44 19.39 18.47 27.56
N PRO A 45 18.44 17.70 27.02
CA PRO A 45 17.81 18.08 25.76
C PRO A 45 17.08 19.43 25.93
N LYS A 46 17.21 20.32 24.93
CA LYS A 46 16.46 21.59 24.79
C LYS A 46 16.82 22.71 25.77
N ASP A 47 17.99 22.67 26.41
CA ASP A 47 18.51 23.80 27.19
C ASP A 47 18.99 24.92 26.22
N PRO A 48 18.44 26.14 26.27
CA PRO A 48 18.89 27.23 25.41
C PRO A 48 20.38 27.55 25.53
N GLU A 49 20.97 27.38 26.72
CA GLU A 49 22.41 27.57 26.92
C GLU A 49 23.20 26.50 26.17
N TYR A 50 22.74 25.25 26.21
CA TYR A 50 23.35 24.14 25.49
C TYR A 50 23.29 24.33 23.97
N LEU A 51 22.17 24.81 23.44
CA LEU A 51 22.03 25.14 22.02
C LEU A 51 23.04 26.23 21.58
N GLU A 52 23.25 27.26 22.39
CA GLU A 52 24.25 28.29 22.10
C GLU A 52 25.69 27.76 22.20
N GLN A 53 25.95 26.80 23.09
CA GLN A 53 27.23 26.09 23.13
C GLN A 53 27.47 25.27 21.86
N ILE A 54 26.47 24.54 21.33
CA ILE A 54 26.56 23.83 20.05
C ILE A 54 26.87 24.81 18.91
N LYS A 55 26.12 25.91 18.80
CA LYS A 55 26.34 26.92 17.76
C LYS A 55 27.73 27.55 17.83
N THR A 56 28.24 27.78 19.03
CA THR A 56 29.60 28.29 19.25
C THR A 56 30.64 27.26 18.82
N ALA A 57 30.47 26.00 19.22
CA ALA A 57 31.34 24.90 18.80
C ALA A 57 31.34 24.72 17.27
N ILE A 58 30.20 24.86 16.59
CA ILE A 58 30.11 24.81 15.12
C ILE A 58 30.94 25.93 14.46
N LYS A 59 30.97 27.12 15.05
CA LYS A 59 31.79 28.23 14.54
C LYS A 59 33.28 27.96 14.71
N GLU A 60 33.69 27.41 15.85
CA GLU A 60 35.08 27.09 16.15
C GLU A 60 35.59 25.85 15.41
N TYR A 61 34.74 24.83 15.26
CA TYR A 61 35.07 23.53 14.67
C TYR A 61 34.12 23.18 13.50
N PRO A 62 34.07 24.01 12.43
CA PRO A 62 33.08 23.88 11.37
C PRO A 62 33.24 22.63 10.48
N LYS A 63 34.29 21.83 10.70
CA LYS A 63 34.58 20.60 9.95
C LYS A 63 34.12 19.32 10.67
N ILE A 64 33.58 19.44 11.88
CA ILE A 64 33.11 18.29 12.67
C ILE A 64 31.62 18.08 12.40
N GLY A 65 31.31 17.11 11.54
CA GLY A 65 29.92 16.76 11.18
C GLY A 65 29.04 16.45 12.40
N PHE A 66 29.61 15.78 13.41
CA PHE A 66 28.91 15.43 14.65
C PHE A 66 28.26 16.64 15.36
N LEU A 67 28.87 17.84 15.31
CA LEU A 67 28.27 19.03 15.91
C LEU A 67 26.99 19.48 15.19
N TYR A 68 26.93 19.27 13.88
CA TYR A 68 25.73 19.55 13.09
C TYR A 68 24.63 18.52 13.35
N LYS A 69 25.00 17.24 13.56
CA LYS A 69 24.07 16.22 14.05
C LYS A 69 23.43 16.66 15.38
N LEU A 70 24.24 17.09 16.36
CA LEU A 70 23.72 17.59 17.64
C LEU A 70 22.74 18.76 17.44
N LEU A 71 23.07 19.69 16.54
CA LEU A 71 22.19 20.82 16.24
C LEU A 71 20.86 20.36 15.63
N VAL A 72 20.88 19.40 14.70
CA VAL A 72 19.66 18.82 14.13
C VAL A 72 18.82 18.14 15.21
N ASP A 73 19.44 17.37 16.10
CA ASP A 73 18.76 16.64 17.17
C ASP A 73 18.04 17.58 18.16
N GLU A 74 18.56 18.79 18.41
CA GLU A 74 17.89 19.81 19.24
C GLU A 74 16.58 20.35 18.64
N TYR A 75 16.35 20.16 17.35
CA TYR A 75 15.15 20.64 16.64
C TYR A 75 14.15 19.53 16.32
N ASN A 76 14.29 18.31 16.84
CA ASN A 76 13.43 17.17 16.52
C ASN A 76 11.91 17.38 16.74
N ASP A 77 11.49 18.39 17.53
CA ASP A 77 10.08 18.73 17.77
C ASP A 77 9.57 19.92 16.93
N ASP A 78 10.43 20.51 16.09
CA ASP A 78 10.10 21.59 15.16
C ASP A 78 10.45 21.13 13.75
N ASP A 79 9.47 20.60 13.03
CA ASP A 79 9.65 19.99 11.70
C ASP A 79 10.31 20.96 10.70
N GLU A 80 9.98 22.25 10.75
CA GLU A 80 10.53 23.26 9.84
C GLU A 80 12.01 23.51 10.12
N LEU A 81 12.37 23.73 11.39
CA LEU A 81 13.75 23.95 11.79
C LEU A 81 14.59 22.67 11.63
N HIS A 82 14.05 21.51 12.00
CA HIS A 82 14.71 20.22 11.80
C HIS A 82 15.04 20.00 10.32
N ALA A 83 14.06 20.19 9.42
CA ALA A 83 14.28 20.04 7.98
C ALA A 83 15.32 21.04 7.46
N LYS A 84 15.23 22.32 7.86
CA LYS A 84 16.18 23.36 7.46
C LYS A 84 17.61 23.03 7.86
N TYR A 85 17.84 22.65 9.12
CA TYR A 85 19.19 22.33 9.59
C TYR A 85 19.69 20.99 9.05
N THR A 86 18.79 20.03 8.80
CA THR A 86 19.12 18.78 8.12
C THR A 86 19.62 19.01 6.70
N ILE A 87 18.94 19.86 5.91
CA ILE A 87 19.36 20.20 4.55
C ILE A 87 20.75 20.85 4.59
N SER A 88 20.96 21.83 5.47
CA SER A 88 22.27 22.48 5.60
C SER A 88 23.37 21.51 6.07
N TYR A 89 23.05 20.57 6.96
CA TYR A 89 23.97 19.52 7.40
C TYR A 89 24.36 18.60 6.24
N TYR A 90 23.37 18.14 5.47
CA TYR A 90 23.56 17.28 4.31
C TYR A 90 24.37 17.94 3.18
N GLU A 91 24.10 19.21 2.87
CA GLU A 91 24.87 19.96 1.88
C GLU A 91 26.35 20.10 2.27
N LYS A 92 26.63 20.19 3.57
CA LYS A 92 27.99 20.39 4.07
C LYS A 92 28.78 19.09 4.26
N PHE A 93 28.09 18.01 4.62
CA PHE A 93 28.69 16.70 4.86
C PHE A 93 27.89 15.61 4.12
N PRO A 94 27.87 15.63 2.77
CA PRO A 94 27.03 14.72 1.99
C PRO A 94 27.40 13.25 2.15
N ASP A 95 28.63 12.95 2.59
CA ASP A 95 29.14 11.60 2.84
C ASP A 95 29.06 11.16 4.31
N ASP A 96 28.51 12.01 5.20
CA ASP A 96 28.28 11.62 6.59
C ASP A 96 27.03 10.72 6.72
N PHE A 97 27.13 9.71 7.58
CA PHE A 97 26.06 8.73 7.80
C PHE A 97 24.76 9.37 8.27
N PHE A 98 24.83 10.16 9.34
CA PHE A 98 23.65 10.78 9.94
C PHE A 98 23.11 11.89 9.06
N ALA A 99 23.96 12.56 8.28
CA ALA A 99 23.51 13.53 7.28
C ALA A 99 22.62 12.88 6.21
N LYS A 100 23.06 11.76 5.59
CA LYS A 100 22.25 10.99 4.63
C LYS A 100 20.97 10.45 5.27
N LEU A 101 21.06 9.90 6.49
CA LEU A 101 19.91 9.34 7.18
C LEU A 101 18.85 10.39 7.53
N ASN A 102 19.27 11.53 8.09
CA ASN A 102 18.34 12.61 8.41
C ASN A 102 17.74 13.23 7.15
N MET A 103 18.51 13.38 6.06
CA MET A 103 17.96 13.85 4.79
C MET A 103 16.89 12.88 4.25
N ALA A 104 17.12 11.57 4.36
CA ALA A 104 16.11 10.58 3.97
C ALA A 104 14.87 10.62 4.87
N ARG A 105 14.99 10.96 6.15
CA ARG A 105 13.83 11.20 7.04
C ARG A 105 13.04 12.44 6.62
N VAL A 106 13.72 13.52 6.21
CA VAL A 106 13.05 14.70 5.63
C VAL A 106 12.27 14.32 4.37
N PHE A 107 12.88 13.54 3.47
CA PHE A 107 12.17 13.02 2.30
C PHE A 107 11.00 12.12 2.66
N LEU A 108 11.11 11.29 3.70
CA LEU A 108 10.02 10.44 4.17
C LEU A 108 8.84 11.28 4.69
N THR A 109 9.09 12.30 5.51
CA THR A 109 8.05 13.23 6.00
C THR A 109 7.35 13.98 4.86
N GLN A 110 8.08 14.26 3.78
CA GLN A 110 7.55 14.92 2.58
C GLN A 110 6.94 13.94 1.56
N GLU A 111 6.87 12.65 1.89
CA GLU A 111 6.46 11.57 0.97
C GLU A 111 7.26 11.54 -0.36
N ASN A 112 8.46 12.10 -0.36
CA ASN A 112 9.36 12.14 -1.52
C ASN A 112 10.21 10.86 -1.59
N TYR A 113 9.57 9.75 -1.92
CA TYR A 113 10.24 8.44 -2.00
C TYR A 113 11.36 8.39 -3.04
N ASN A 114 11.25 9.16 -4.12
CA ASN A 114 12.33 9.29 -5.11
C ASN A 114 13.59 9.87 -4.49
N GLY A 115 13.47 10.89 -3.63
CA GLY A 115 14.57 11.44 -2.86
C GLY A 115 15.27 10.38 -2.00
N ILE A 116 14.51 9.50 -1.33
CA ILE A 116 15.06 8.39 -0.55
C ILE A 116 15.86 7.43 -1.44
N THR A 117 15.29 7.02 -2.57
CA THR A 117 15.98 6.10 -3.51
C THR A 117 17.21 6.73 -4.18
N SER A 118 17.31 8.06 -4.24
CA SER A 118 18.50 8.74 -4.73
C SER A 118 19.69 8.60 -3.76
N ILE A 119 19.42 8.50 -2.46
CA ILE A 119 20.44 8.34 -1.40
C ILE A 119 20.82 6.86 -1.23
N TYR A 120 19.83 5.98 -1.10
CA TYR A 120 20.04 4.58 -0.71
C TYR A 120 19.79 3.56 -1.85
N GLY A 121 19.56 4.04 -3.07
CA GLY A 121 19.27 3.20 -4.22
C GLY A 121 17.85 2.61 -4.17
N LYS A 122 17.45 1.90 -5.22
CA LYS A 122 16.09 1.33 -5.33
C LYS A 122 15.74 0.32 -4.24
N ASN A 123 16.74 -0.38 -3.71
CA ASN A 123 16.54 -1.42 -2.69
C ASN A 123 16.68 -0.87 -1.25
N ILE A 124 16.87 0.45 -1.08
CA ILE A 124 17.14 1.11 0.21
C ILE A 124 18.24 0.37 0.99
N SER A 125 19.48 0.43 0.49
CA SER A 125 20.63 -0.29 1.07
C SER A 125 21.66 0.67 1.64
N VAL A 126 22.18 0.36 2.83
CA VAL A 126 23.27 1.15 3.44
C VAL A 126 24.55 1.03 2.61
N LEU A 127 24.81 -0.13 2.02
CA LEU A 127 25.97 -0.36 1.15
C LEU A 127 25.87 0.40 -0.19
N TYR A 128 24.66 0.72 -0.67
CA TYR A 128 24.53 1.62 -1.81
C TYR A 128 25.01 3.04 -1.45
N ALA A 129 24.64 3.52 -0.25
CA ALA A 129 25.02 4.85 0.21
C ALA A 129 26.49 4.94 0.65
N PHE A 130 27.09 3.83 1.09
CA PHE A 130 28.45 3.74 1.62
C PHE A 130 29.19 2.50 1.09
N PRO A 131 29.48 2.43 -0.22
CA PRO A 131 30.01 1.22 -0.85
C PRO A 131 31.39 0.81 -0.35
N ASP A 132 32.22 1.78 0.06
CA ASP A 132 33.59 1.55 0.50
C ASP A 132 33.71 1.35 2.03
N ARG A 133 32.59 1.38 2.76
CA ARG A 133 32.60 1.33 4.23
C ARG A 133 32.41 -0.10 4.72
N GLU A 134 33.48 -0.67 5.30
CA GLU A 134 33.48 -2.05 5.77
C GLU A 134 32.93 -2.23 7.21
N GLN A 135 32.90 -1.15 8.00
CA GLN A 135 32.51 -1.17 9.41
C GLN A 135 31.55 -0.02 9.76
N PHE A 136 30.54 -0.33 10.56
CA PHE A 136 29.55 0.61 11.08
C PHE A 136 29.41 0.46 12.59
N HIS A 137 29.02 1.52 13.28
CA HIS A 137 28.61 1.43 14.67
C HIS A 137 27.20 0.83 14.77
N TYR A 138 26.92 0.08 15.83
CA TYR A 138 25.61 -0.59 15.97
C TYR A 138 24.44 0.40 16.00
N THR A 139 24.62 1.61 16.52
CA THR A 139 23.57 2.65 16.53
C THR A 139 23.27 3.17 15.14
N GLU A 140 24.25 3.27 14.25
CA GLU A 140 24.04 3.68 12.86
C GLU A 140 23.14 2.67 12.15
N ILE A 141 23.46 1.38 12.27
CA ILE A 141 22.65 0.32 11.68
C ILE A 141 21.27 0.23 12.32
N ALA A 142 21.16 0.39 13.65
CA ALA A 142 19.87 0.43 14.33
C ALA A 142 18.98 1.57 13.85
N ASP A 143 19.53 2.78 13.72
CA ASP A 143 18.81 3.96 13.25
C ASP A 143 18.40 3.83 11.78
N PHE A 144 19.23 3.19 10.95
CA PHE A 144 18.92 2.91 9.55
C PHE A 144 17.82 1.85 9.41
N ILE A 145 17.87 0.75 10.16
CA ILE A 145 16.80 -0.25 10.18
C ILE A 145 15.50 0.37 10.67
N TYR A 146 15.54 1.19 11.72
CA TYR A 146 14.36 1.91 12.20
C TYR A 146 13.77 2.84 11.12
N PHE A 147 14.62 3.54 10.38
CA PHE A 147 14.19 4.31 9.20
C PHE A 147 13.54 3.42 8.13
N ILE A 148 14.11 2.25 7.81
CA ILE A 148 13.51 1.29 6.87
C ILE A 148 12.13 0.86 7.36
N ILE A 149 11.97 0.56 8.64
CA ILE A 149 10.66 0.19 9.22
C ILE A 149 9.64 1.30 8.96
N ARG A 150 9.99 2.55 9.26
CA ARG A 150 9.11 3.70 9.00
C ARG A 150 8.79 3.87 7.52
N TYR A 151 9.80 3.80 6.65
CA TYR A 151 9.60 3.86 5.19
C TYR A 151 8.64 2.76 4.70
N LYS A 152 8.85 1.52 5.17
CA LYS A 152 8.03 0.35 4.82
C LYS A 152 6.59 0.52 5.27
N ILE A 153 6.36 1.05 6.47
CA ILE A 153 5.03 1.43 6.94
C ILE A 153 4.40 2.49 6.03
N SER A 154 5.12 3.57 5.69
CA SER A 154 4.60 4.65 4.83
C SER A 154 4.20 4.19 3.43
N VAL A 155 4.83 3.15 2.89
CA VAL A 155 4.46 2.55 1.59
C VAL A 155 3.54 1.33 1.73
N GLY A 156 2.99 1.08 2.92
CA GLY A 156 2.03 -0.02 3.18
C GLY A 156 2.64 -1.43 3.27
N ASP A 157 3.96 -1.57 3.24
CA ASP A 157 4.67 -2.86 3.35
C ASP A 157 4.88 -3.28 4.82
N ILE A 158 3.78 -3.61 5.50
CA ILE A 158 3.79 -4.02 6.92
C ILE A 158 4.58 -5.31 7.14
N LYS A 159 4.52 -6.26 6.19
CA LYS A 159 5.31 -7.50 6.25
C LYS A 159 6.80 -7.19 6.26
N GLY A 160 7.26 -6.32 5.35
CA GLY A 160 8.65 -5.85 5.32
C GLY A 160 9.05 -5.07 6.56
N ALA A 161 8.14 -4.29 7.16
CA ALA A 161 8.38 -3.62 8.44
C ALA A 161 8.64 -4.63 9.58
N LEU A 162 7.80 -5.67 9.71
CA LEU A 162 7.96 -6.75 10.70
C LEU A 162 9.25 -7.56 10.51
N GLU A 163 9.66 -7.81 9.27
CA GLU A 163 10.94 -8.46 8.99
C GLU A 163 12.14 -7.62 9.45
N ASN A 164 12.06 -6.30 9.30
CA ASN A 164 13.11 -5.39 9.76
C ASN A 164 13.07 -5.15 11.28
N GLU A 165 11.92 -5.23 11.93
CA GLU A 165 11.82 -5.23 13.40
C GLU A 165 12.60 -6.39 14.01
N LYS A 166 12.51 -7.60 13.44
CA LYS A 166 13.30 -8.76 13.89
C LYS A 166 14.80 -8.53 13.74
N LYS A 167 15.22 -7.87 12.65
CA LYS A 167 16.64 -7.50 12.45
C LYS A 167 17.08 -6.47 13.47
N LEU A 168 16.23 -5.50 13.79
CA LEU A 168 16.49 -4.49 14.82
C LEU A 168 16.65 -5.16 16.19
N ALA A 169 15.73 -6.05 16.56
CA ALA A 169 15.79 -6.82 17.81
C ALA A 169 17.04 -7.69 17.94
N ALA A 170 17.67 -8.08 16.82
CA ALA A 170 18.92 -8.83 16.83
C ALA A 170 20.16 -7.97 17.14
N ILE A 171 20.09 -6.64 16.93
CA ILE A 171 21.24 -5.72 17.11
C ILE A 171 21.12 -4.84 18.35
N THR A 172 19.92 -4.60 18.85
CA THR A 172 19.69 -3.83 20.09
C THR A 172 18.96 -4.64 21.15
N SER A 173 19.31 -4.39 22.41
CA SER A 173 18.63 -4.95 23.59
C SER A 173 17.78 -3.92 24.32
N ASP A 174 17.61 -2.73 23.75
CA ASP A 174 16.78 -1.67 24.31
C ASP A 174 15.30 -2.05 24.18
N LYS A 175 14.70 -2.51 25.29
CA LYS A 175 13.30 -2.94 25.32
C LYS A 175 12.34 -1.81 25.02
N GLY A 176 12.58 -0.60 25.55
CA GLY A 176 11.66 0.52 25.34
C GLY A 176 11.63 0.95 23.88
N PHE A 177 12.79 0.94 23.22
CA PHE A 177 12.86 1.20 21.79
C PHE A 177 12.14 0.14 20.96
N LEU A 178 12.33 -1.15 21.27
CA LEU A 178 11.65 -2.24 20.57
C LEU A 178 10.13 -2.25 20.81
N GLU A 179 9.68 -1.93 22.03
CA GLU A 179 8.26 -1.77 22.36
C GLU A 179 7.65 -0.63 21.53
N HIS A 180 8.28 0.54 21.47
CA HIS A 180 7.85 1.66 20.63
C HIS A 180 7.73 1.29 19.15
N VAL A 181 8.72 0.56 18.60
CA VAL A 181 8.69 0.08 17.21
C VAL A 181 7.51 -0.86 16.98
N ASN A 182 7.26 -1.78 17.90
CA ASN A 182 6.14 -2.72 17.82
C ASN A 182 4.79 -2.01 17.93
N GLU A 183 4.64 -1.06 18.85
CA GLU A 183 3.43 -0.24 18.99
C GLU A 183 3.14 0.55 17.71
N MET A 184 4.17 1.14 17.09
CA MET A 184 4.04 1.83 15.80
C MET A 184 3.57 0.87 14.70
N ILE A 185 4.18 -0.31 14.56
CA ILE A 185 3.78 -1.29 13.55
C ILE A 185 2.33 -1.76 13.79
N GLU A 186 1.96 -2.08 15.02
CA GLU A 186 0.60 -2.53 15.36
C GLU A 186 -0.43 -1.40 15.17
N PHE A 187 -0.09 -0.15 15.48
CA PHE A 187 -0.94 1.00 15.19
C PHE A 187 -1.25 1.07 13.69
N TYR A 188 -0.24 1.05 12.83
CA TYR A 188 -0.45 1.13 11.38
C TYR A 188 -1.09 -0.11 10.79
N LYS A 189 -0.82 -1.29 11.33
CA LYS A 189 -1.52 -2.52 10.96
C LYS A 189 -3.01 -2.40 11.29
N ASN A 190 -3.36 -1.87 12.46
CA ASN A 190 -4.74 -1.61 12.83
C ASN A 190 -5.34 -0.48 12.00
N GLU A 191 -4.62 0.61 11.74
CA GLU A 191 -5.08 1.70 10.89
C GLU A 191 -5.31 1.23 9.46
N LEU A 192 -4.45 0.39 8.89
CA LEU A 192 -4.68 -0.22 7.58
C LEU A 192 -5.85 -1.20 7.62
N LEU A 193 -6.05 -1.94 8.72
CA LEU A 193 -7.26 -2.74 8.90
C LEU A 193 -8.52 -1.87 9.02
N GLU A 194 -8.41 -0.71 9.66
CA GLU A 194 -9.49 0.27 9.79
C GLU A 194 -9.69 1.10 8.52
N LEU A 195 -8.67 1.37 7.70
CA LEU A 195 -8.79 2.00 6.37
C LEU A 195 -9.33 0.97 5.36
N ASN A 196 -8.96 -0.30 5.50
CA ASN A 196 -9.65 -1.40 4.83
C ASN A 196 -11.12 -1.53 5.30
N LYS A 197 -11.47 -1.01 6.47
CA LYS A 197 -12.88 -0.81 6.91
C LYS A 197 -13.46 0.56 6.50
N ILE A 198 -12.63 1.58 6.27
CA ILE A 198 -12.96 3.01 6.15
C ILE A 198 -12.22 3.63 4.94
N THR A 199 -12.51 3.17 3.73
CA THR A 199 -12.49 4.08 2.56
C THR A 199 -13.56 3.74 1.53
N VAL A 200 -14.52 2.91 1.91
CA VAL A 200 -15.72 2.63 1.14
C VAL A 200 -16.82 2.47 2.17
N LEU A 201 -17.71 3.46 2.31
CA LEU A 201 -18.97 3.16 2.98
C LEU A 201 -19.64 2.08 2.13
N LEU A 202 -19.78 0.87 2.64
CA LEU A 202 -20.50 -0.19 1.96
C LEU A 202 -21.95 -0.11 2.41
N SER A 203 -22.86 0.10 1.46
CA SER A 203 -24.28 -0.12 1.70
C SER A 203 -24.68 -1.51 1.21
N TYR A 204 -25.52 -2.15 2.02
CA TYR A 204 -26.27 -3.36 1.68
C TYR A 204 -27.58 -3.04 0.96
N ASN A 205 -27.97 -1.78 0.96
CA ASN A 205 -29.20 -1.31 0.38
C ASN A 205 -28.88 -0.52 -0.89
N PHE A 206 -29.23 -1.10 -2.02
CA PHE A 206 -29.13 -0.43 -3.31
C PHE A 206 -29.82 0.96 -3.32
N ASN A 207 -30.85 1.19 -2.50
CA ASN A 207 -31.48 2.50 -2.34
C ASN A 207 -30.55 3.59 -1.81
N ASP A 208 -29.47 3.24 -1.10
CA ASP A 208 -28.53 4.24 -0.61
C ASP A 208 -27.55 4.66 -1.72
N VAL A 209 -27.35 3.79 -2.70
CA VAL A 209 -26.33 3.91 -3.75
C VAL A 209 -26.90 4.49 -5.05
N TYR A 210 -28.05 3.99 -5.46
CA TYR A 210 -28.70 4.32 -6.74
C TYR A 210 -29.06 5.81 -6.93
N PRO A 211 -29.42 6.58 -5.89
CA PRO A 211 -29.62 8.02 -6.04
C PRO A 211 -28.37 8.77 -6.53
N GLU A 212 -27.16 8.35 -6.13
CA GLU A 212 -25.91 8.95 -6.62
C GLU A 212 -25.68 8.71 -8.12
N LEU A 213 -26.32 7.68 -8.67
CA LEU A 213 -26.31 7.33 -10.10
C LEU A 213 -27.48 7.96 -10.88
N GLY A 214 -28.34 8.74 -10.20
CA GLY A 214 -29.50 9.37 -10.80
C GLY A 214 -30.64 8.40 -11.13
N ILE A 215 -30.68 7.24 -10.47
CA ILE A 215 -31.73 6.23 -10.63
C ILE A 215 -32.91 6.57 -9.71
N THR A 216 -34.12 6.57 -10.28
CA THR A 216 -35.36 6.90 -9.58
C THR A 216 -35.91 5.71 -8.79
N PRO A 217 -36.73 5.93 -7.74
CA PRO A 217 -37.33 4.83 -6.98
C PRO A 217 -38.13 3.83 -7.84
N GLU A 218 -38.86 4.30 -8.87
CA GLU A 218 -39.56 3.43 -9.83
C GLU A 218 -38.57 2.50 -10.55
N GLU A 219 -37.44 3.03 -11.01
CA GLU A 219 -36.40 2.22 -11.64
C GLU A 219 -35.79 1.20 -10.67
N ILE A 220 -35.59 1.56 -9.40
CA ILE A 220 -35.08 0.63 -8.38
C ILE A 220 -36.04 -0.57 -8.21
N GLU A 221 -37.34 -0.32 -8.08
CA GLU A 221 -38.34 -1.41 -7.97
C GLU A 221 -38.30 -2.35 -9.18
N ILE A 222 -38.14 -1.79 -10.39
CA ILE A 222 -37.99 -2.59 -11.61
C ILE A 222 -36.68 -3.39 -11.58
N LEU A 223 -35.56 -2.77 -11.17
CA LEU A 223 -34.27 -3.44 -11.10
C LEU A 223 -34.28 -4.61 -10.10
N ASP A 224 -34.99 -4.47 -8.98
CA ASP A 224 -35.16 -5.55 -8.00
C ASP A 224 -35.96 -6.73 -8.59
N ASP A 225 -37.09 -6.48 -9.26
CA ASP A 225 -37.87 -7.53 -9.96
C ASP A 225 -37.05 -8.23 -11.05
N LEU A 226 -36.33 -7.47 -11.87
CA LEU A 226 -35.49 -8.01 -12.93
C LEU A 226 -34.36 -8.89 -12.38
N ARG A 227 -33.76 -8.49 -11.26
CA ARG A 227 -32.69 -9.25 -10.60
C ARG A 227 -33.21 -10.61 -10.15
N ASP A 228 -34.32 -10.64 -9.43
CA ASP A 228 -34.93 -11.90 -8.95
C ASP A 228 -35.25 -12.83 -10.13
N ARG A 229 -35.89 -12.27 -11.16
CA ARG A 229 -36.22 -13.04 -12.37
C ARG A 229 -34.97 -13.56 -13.09
N LEU A 230 -33.91 -12.76 -13.19
CA LEU A 230 -32.67 -13.19 -13.84
C LEU A 230 -31.96 -14.32 -13.05
N TYR A 231 -32.06 -14.31 -11.72
CA TYR A 231 -31.55 -15.39 -10.88
C TYR A 231 -32.37 -16.68 -11.01
N ASP A 232 -33.69 -16.56 -11.18
CA ASP A 232 -34.62 -17.70 -11.28
C ASP A 232 -34.79 -18.26 -12.70
N ILE A 233 -34.14 -17.68 -13.71
CA ILE A 233 -34.17 -18.20 -15.08
C ILE A 233 -33.42 -19.54 -15.14
N GLU A 234 -34.19 -20.64 -15.10
CA GLU A 234 -33.70 -21.98 -15.45
C GLU A 234 -33.46 -22.10 -16.98
N SER A 235 -34.21 -21.34 -17.77
CA SER A 235 -34.16 -21.36 -19.24
C SER A 235 -34.41 -19.97 -19.83
N PRO A 236 -33.44 -19.35 -20.51
CA PRO A 236 -33.55 -17.98 -21.00
C PRO A 236 -34.71 -17.82 -22.00
N SER A 237 -35.66 -16.93 -21.68
CA SER A 237 -36.80 -16.61 -22.55
C SER A 237 -36.45 -15.45 -23.50
N PRO A 238 -36.66 -15.56 -24.82
CA PRO A 238 -36.46 -14.44 -25.74
C PRO A 238 -37.30 -13.20 -25.38
N ASN A 239 -38.47 -13.40 -24.76
CA ASN A 239 -39.34 -12.31 -24.35
C ASN A 239 -38.71 -11.44 -23.26
N PHE A 240 -37.81 -12.00 -22.44
CA PHE A 240 -37.12 -11.25 -21.39
C PHE A 240 -36.17 -10.19 -21.97
N VAL A 241 -35.44 -10.52 -23.05
CA VAL A 241 -34.58 -9.54 -23.73
C VAL A 241 -35.41 -8.44 -24.40
N VAL A 242 -36.56 -8.79 -24.98
CA VAL A 242 -37.48 -7.80 -25.57
C VAL A 242 -37.95 -6.82 -24.50
N GLU A 243 -38.32 -7.32 -23.31
CA GLU A 243 -38.70 -6.50 -22.17
C GLU A 243 -37.56 -5.59 -21.70
N LEU A 244 -36.34 -6.13 -21.54
CA LEU A 244 -35.17 -5.33 -21.18
C LEU A 244 -34.87 -4.25 -22.22
N GLN A 245 -35.05 -4.53 -23.52
CA GLN A 245 -34.85 -3.54 -24.57
C GLN A 245 -35.89 -2.41 -24.50
N ILE A 246 -37.16 -2.73 -24.20
CA ILE A 246 -38.20 -1.72 -23.94
C ILE A 246 -37.79 -0.83 -22.75
N LEU A 247 -37.19 -1.40 -21.71
CA LEU A 247 -36.71 -0.64 -20.55
C LEU A 247 -35.50 0.22 -20.87
N VAL A 248 -34.55 -0.26 -21.68
CA VAL A 248 -33.42 0.54 -22.19
C VAL A 248 -33.93 1.74 -22.99
N ASP A 249 -34.95 1.54 -23.83
CA ASP A 249 -35.54 2.62 -24.64
C ASP A 249 -36.31 3.62 -23.76
N LYS A 250 -37.01 3.12 -22.73
CA LYS A 250 -37.78 3.95 -21.78
C LYS A 250 -36.88 4.74 -20.81
N TYR A 251 -35.76 4.14 -20.37
CA TYR A 251 -34.84 4.68 -19.37
C TYR A 251 -33.38 4.70 -19.87
N PRO A 252 -33.08 5.46 -20.94
CA PRO A 252 -31.78 5.40 -21.61
C PRO A 252 -30.60 5.92 -20.77
N LYS A 253 -30.87 6.54 -19.62
CA LYS A 253 -29.84 7.01 -18.69
C LYS A 253 -29.45 5.98 -17.63
N ASN A 254 -30.26 4.94 -17.44
CA ASN A 254 -30.02 3.92 -16.44
C ASN A 254 -29.16 2.80 -17.05
N PRO A 255 -27.89 2.67 -16.65
CA PRO A 255 -26.97 1.71 -17.24
C PRO A 255 -27.29 0.25 -16.89
N TYR A 256 -28.05 0.01 -15.82
CA TYR A 256 -28.31 -1.35 -15.32
C TYR A 256 -29.22 -2.16 -16.24
N PHE A 257 -30.17 -1.55 -16.95
CA PHE A 257 -31.02 -2.30 -17.90
C PHE A 257 -30.18 -2.91 -19.03
N LYS A 258 -29.16 -2.18 -19.51
CA LYS A 258 -28.23 -2.70 -20.52
C LYS A 258 -27.27 -3.74 -19.92
N LEU A 259 -26.86 -3.56 -18.66
CA LEU A 259 -26.08 -4.56 -17.93
C LEU A 259 -26.84 -5.88 -17.83
N PHE A 260 -28.14 -5.85 -17.48
CA PHE A 260 -28.97 -7.06 -17.42
C PHE A 260 -29.11 -7.79 -18.76
N ILE A 261 -29.08 -7.06 -19.89
CA ILE A 261 -29.03 -7.70 -21.21
C ILE A 261 -27.70 -8.45 -21.39
N ALA A 262 -26.58 -7.86 -20.94
CA ALA A 262 -25.29 -8.55 -20.97
C ALA A 262 -25.32 -9.80 -20.08
N ASP A 263 -25.79 -9.70 -18.84
CA ASP A 263 -25.86 -10.83 -17.90
C ASP A 263 -26.75 -11.95 -18.40
N TYR A 264 -27.85 -11.61 -19.08
CA TYR A 264 -28.69 -12.59 -19.77
C TYR A 264 -27.90 -13.39 -20.83
N TYR A 265 -27.05 -12.74 -21.62
CA TYR A 265 -26.19 -13.43 -22.58
C TYR A 265 -25.08 -14.25 -21.93
N THR A 266 -24.61 -13.85 -20.74
CA THR A 266 -23.72 -14.69 -19.92
C THR A 266 -24.40 -16.00 -19.53
N LYS A 267 -25.68 -15.97 -19.12
CA LYS A 267 -26.47 -17.19 -18.82
C LYS A 267 -26.64 -18.11 -20.04
N LEU A 268 -26.66 -17.54 -21.24
CA LEU A 268 -26.68 -18.27 -22.51
C LEU A 268 -25.30 -18.78 -22.96
N SER A 269 -24.23 -18.48 -22.22
CA SER A 269 -22.83 -18.72 -22.66
C SER A 269 -22.50 -18.06 -24.01
N ASN A 270 -23.18 -16.96 -24.35
CA ASN A 270 -22.96 -16.21 -25.58
C ASN A 270 -22.05 -15.01 -25.32
N HIS A 271 -20.73 -15.28 -25.23
CA HIS A 271 -19.72 -14.27 -24.92
C HIS A 271 -19.64 -13.15 -25.97
N GLU A 272 -19.91 -13.43 -27.25
CA GLU A 272 -19.89 -12.42 -28.30
C GLU A 272 -20.98 -11.36 -28.08
N ALA A 273 -22.21 -11.82 -27.82
CA ALA A 273 -23.33 -10.92 -27.52
C ALA A 273 -23.12 -10.16 -26.19
N PHE A 274 -22.53 -10.80 -25.18
CA PHE A 274 -22.14 -10.11 -23.95
C PHE A 274 -21.14 -8.98 -24.24
N ILE A 275 -20.05 -9.26 -24.96
CA ILE A 275 -19.00 -8.28 -25.29
C ILE A 275 -19.59 -7.12 -26.08
N GLU A 276 -20.45 -7.39 -27.05
CA GLU A 276 -21.14 -6.36 -27.81
C GLU A 276 -21.96 -5.43 -26.90
N ASN A 277 -22.77 -6.00 -26.00
CA ASN A 277 -23.62 -5.22 -25.10
C ASN A 277 -22.82 -4.41 -24.07
N ILE A 278 -21.75 -4.99 -23.51
CA ILE A 278 -20.86 -4.29 -22.58
C ILE A 278 -20.10 -3.15 -23.28
N ASN A 279 -19.62 -3.35 -24.51
CA ASN A 279 -18.97 -2.29 -25.27
C ASN A 279 -19.94 -1.14 -25.59
N ILE A 280 -21.20 -1.45 -25.95
CA ILE A 280 -22.24 -0.42 -26.13
C ILE A 280 -22.46 0.34 -24.82
N LEU A 281 -22.55 -0.38 -23.70
CA LEU A 281 -22.74 0.19 -22.38
C LEU A 281 -21.58 1.09 -21.96
N LEU A 282 -20.33 0.64 -22.07
CA LEU A 282 -19.14 1.42 -21.76
C LEU A 282 -18.97 2.63 -22.70
N LYS A 283 -19.42 2.53 -23.95
CA LYS A 283 -19.45 3.68 -24.87
C LYS A 283 -20.45 4.75 -24.41
N ALA A 284 -21.62 4.34 -23.93
CA ALA A 284 -22.65 5.26 -23.44
C ALA A 284 -22.36 5.78 -22.03
N HIS A 285 -21.73 4.95 -21.18
CA HIS A 285 -21.45 5.21 -19.77
C HIS A 285 -20.00 4.79 -19.45
N PRO A 286 -19.00 5.56 -19.90
CA PRO A 286 -17.58 5.20 -19.79
C PRO A 286 -17.09 5.05 -18.35
N ASP A 287 -17.80 5.65 -17.39
CA ASP A 287 -17.47 5.54 -15.99
C ASP A 287 -18.34 4.51 -15.24
N PHE A 288 -19.13 3.67 -15.91
CA PHE A 288 -19.96 2.70 -15.19
C PHE A 288 -19.12 1.54 -14.66
N LEU A 289 -18.90 1.52 -13.34
CA LEU A 289 -17.99 0.59 -12.66
C LEU A 289 -18.34 -0.87 -12.93
N MET A 290 -19.62 -1.24 -12.82
CA MET A 290 -20.02 -2.64 -12.96
C MET A 290 -19.73 -3.19 -14.37
N ALA A 291 -19.95 -2.41 -15.43
CA ALA A 291 -19.59 -2.84 -16.78
C ALA A 291 -18.07 -3.03 -16.96
N LYS A 292 -17.24 -2.21 -16.30
CA LYS A 292 -15.78 -2.40 -16.31
C LYS A 292 -15.37 -3.68 -15.60
N LEU A 293 -15.98 -3.95 -14.44
CA LEU A 293 -15.74 -5.15 -13.64
C LEU A 293 -16.14 -6.43 -14.40
N GLU A 294 -17.34 -6.44 -14.97
CA GLU A 294 -17.85 -7.57 -15.77
C GLU A 294 -16.99 -7.83 -17.02
N MET A 295 -16.57 -6.76 -17.72
CA MET A 295 -15.64 -6.90 -18.85
C MET A 295 -14.28 -7.46 -18.41
N ALA A 296 -13.70 -6.91 -17.34
CA ALA A 296 -12.43 -7.35 -16.80
C ALA A 296 -12.50 -8.83 -16.36
N GLN A 297 -13.59 -9.23 -15.70
CA GLN A 297 -13.83 -10.61 -15.30
C GLN A 297 -13.93 -11.56 -16.50
N LEU A 298 -14.62 -11.15 -17.57
CA LEU A 298 -14.67 -11.93 -18.80
C LEU A 298 -13.27 -12.09 -19.41
N LEU A 299 -12.50 -11.00 -19.52
CA LEU A 299 -11.14 -11.04 -20.09
C LEU A 299 -10.22 -12.00 -19.35
N LEU A 300 -10.41 -12.17 -18.03
CA LEU A 300 -9.63 -13.08 -17.20
C LEU A 300 -10.06 -14.55 -17.31
N THR A 301 -11.23 -14.84 -17.90
CA THR A 301 -11.84 -16.18 -17.92
C THR A 301 -11.96 -16.79 -19.30
N ILE A 302 -12.03 -15.98 -20.36
CA ILE A 302 -12.14 -16.50 -21.73
C ILE A 302 -10.83 -17.14 -22.20
N GLU A 303 -10.95 -18.21 -22.98
CA GLU A 303 -9.81 -18.77 -23.70
C GLU A 303 -9.42 -17.84 -24.85
N ALA A 304 -8.14 -17.46 -24.88
CA ALA A 304 -7.61 -16.57 -25.89
C ALA A 304 -7.39 -17.32 -27.21
N LYS A 305 -8.20 -17.04 -28.25
CA LYS A 305 -8.03 -17.64 -29.58
C LYS A 305 -6.90 -17.01 -30.38
N ASP A 306 -6.85 -15.68 -30.38
CA ASP A 306 -5.94 -14.87 -31.22
C ASP A 306 -5.08 -13.89 -30.41
N ARG A 307 -5.09 -14.01 -29.09
CA ARG A 307 -4.39 -13.12 -28.15
C ARG A 307 -3.63 -13.95 -27.13
N SER A 308 -2.60 -13.38 -26.52
CA SER A 308 -1.97 -13.98 -25.35
C SER A 308 -2.79 -13.70 -24.09
N GLU A 309 -2.73 -14.62 -23.12
CA GLU A 309 -3.32 -14.42 -21.79
C GLU A 309 -2.85 -13.11 -21.14
N LEU A 310 -1.56 -12.80 -21.26
CA LEU A 310 -0.98 -11.57 -20.73
C LEU A 310 -1.60 -10.30 -21.36
N GLU A 311 -1.95 -10.32 -22.65
CA GLU A 311 -2.63 -9.19 -23.28
C GLU A 311 -4.05 -8.99 -22.73
N LEU A 312 -4.77 -10.07 -22.42
CA LEU A 312 -6.10 -9.99 -21.81
C LEU A 312 -6.03 -9.46 -20.37
N VAL A 313 -5.05 -9.93 -19.58
CA VAL A 313 -4.80 -9.43 -18.22
C VAL A 313 -4.47 -7.93 -18.25
N ASN A 314 -3.64 -7.49 -19.20
CA ASN A 314 -3.31 -6.07 -19.36
C ASN A 314 -4.53 -5.22 -19.76
N ASP A 315 -5.45 -5.74 -20.59
CA ASP A 315 -6.71 -5.04 -20.87
C ASP A 315 -7.59 -4.92 -19.62
N ALA A 316 -7.67 -5.99 -18.81
CA ALA A 316 -8.42 -5.96 -17.56
C ALA A 316 -7.86 -4.91 -16.59
N VAL A 317 -6.52 -4.81 -16.48
CA VAL A 317 -5.86 -3.75 -15.68
C VAL A 317 -6.22 -2.36 -16.21
N ARG A 318 -6.12 -2.14 -17.53
CA ARG A 318 -6.46 -0.84 -18.13
C ARG A 318 -7.92 -0.43 -17.89
N LEU A 319 -8.85 -1.39 -17.86
CA LEU A 319 -10.25 -1.11 -17.54
C LEU A 319 -10.43 -0.63 -16.09
N LEU A 320 -9.63 -1.14 -15.16
CA LEU A 320 -9.74 -0.90 -13.71
C LEU A 320 -8.76 0.12 -13.14
N ASP A 321 -8.04 0.85 -14.01
CA ASP A 321 -6.91 1.71 -13.66
C ASP A 321 -5.63 0.92 -13.30
N ASP A 322 -4.47 1.42 -13.73
CA ASP A 322 -3.18 0.75 -13.55
C ASP A 322 -2.80 0.56 -12.07
N ASN A 323 -3.37 1.35 -11.16
CA ASN A 323 -3.13 1.23 -9.73
C ASN A 323 -3.92 0.08 -9.09
N LEU A 324 -5.00 -0.40 -9.73
CA LEU A 324 -5.90 -1.41 -9.16
C LEU A 324 -6.39 -1.02 -7.76
N GLU A 325 -6.67 0.27 -7.57
CA GLU A 325 -7.22 0.81 -6.33
C GLU A 325 -8.68 1.21 -6.53
N PHE A 326 -9.55 0.71 -5.65
CA PHE A 326 -11.00 0.92 -5.78
C PHE A 326 -11.38 2.40 -5.84
N GLN A 327 -10.71 3.22 -5.02
CA GLN A 327 -10.88 4.67 -4.96
C GLN A 327 -10.46 5.40 -6.24
N HIS A 328 -9.53 4.87 -7.03
CA HIS A 328 -9.08 5.50 -8.27
C HIS A 328 -10.07 5.33 -9.41
N ILE A 329 -10.88 4.26 -9.41
CA ILE A 329 -11.90 4.08 -10.45
C ILE A 329 -13.02 5.12 -10.32
N LYS A 330 -13.32 5.56 -9.09
CA LYS A 330 -14.38 6.53 -8.76
C LYS A 330 -13.98 7.44 -7.59
N PRO A 331 -13.05 8.39 -7.79
CA PRO A 331 -12.48 9.19 -6.70
C PRO A 331 -13.50 10.08 -5.96
N TYR A 332 -14.66 10.33 -6.57
CA TYR A 332 -15.71 11.17 -6.01
C TYR A 332 -16.80 10.39 -5.25
N ARG A 333 -16.87 9.07 -5.42
CA ARG A 333 -17.92 8.25 -4.80
C ARG A 333 -17.47 7.85 -3.40
N LYS A 334 -18.30 8.14 -2.40
CA LYS A 334 -18.01 7.84 -0.98
C LYS A 334 -18.70 6.57 -0.49
N LEU A 335 -19.79 6.19 -1.15
CA LEU A 335 -20.64 5.07 -0.79
C LEU A 335 -20.74 4.11 -1.99
N TYR A 336 -20.47 2.83 -1.76
CA TYR A 336 -20.55 1.80 -2.77
C TYR A 336 -21.45 0.67 -2.30
N HIS A 337 -22.01 -0.05 -3.26
CA HIS A 337 -22.71 -1.27 -2.91
C HIS A 337 -21.68 -2.35 -2.53
N ILE A 338 -22.01 -3.21 -1.57
CA ILE A 338 -21.13 -4.29 -1.16
C ILE A 338 -20.73 -5.22 -2.32
N GLU A 339 -21.65 -5.48 -3.24
CA GLU A 339 -21.39 -6.29 -4.43
C GLU A 339 -20.37 -5.64 -5.37
N ASP A 340 -20.36 -4.30 -5.50
CA ASP A 340 -19.36 -3.57 -6.29
C ASP A 340 -17.95 -3.84 -5.73
N ALA A 341 -17.81 -3.76 -4.40
CA ALA A 341 -16.54 -3.95 -3.72
C ALA A 341 -16.07 -5.41 -3.78
N LEU A 342 -16.97 -6.36 -3.51
CA LEU A 342 -16.67 -7.79 -3.60
C LEU A 342 -16.21 -8.18 -5.01
N MET A 343 -16.94 -7.73 -6.03
CA MET A 343 -16.60 -8.01 -7.43
C MET A 343 -15.25 -7.38 -7.80
N PHE A 344 -14.99 -6.14 -7.39
CA PHE A 344 -13.70 -5.50 -7.64
C PHE A 344 -12.53 -6.26 -7.02
N TYR A 345 -12.57 -6.54 -5.71
CA TYR A 345 -11.47 -7.23 -5.06
C TYR A 345 -11.30 -8.65 -5.59
N PHE A 346 -12.36 -9.27 -6.08
CA PHE A 346 -12.28 -10.57 -6.73
C PHE A 346 -11.58 -10.53 -8.09
N VAL A 347 -11.88 -9.51 -8.92
CA VAL A 347 -11.19 -9.32 -10.20
C VAL A 347 -9.71 -8.96 -9.97
N VAL A 348 -9.41 -8.08 -9.02
CA VAL A 348 -8.03 -7.71 -8.66
C VAL A 348 -7.25 -8.90 -8.11
N LEU A 349 -7.88 -9.74 -7.28
CA LEU A 349 -7.32 -11.02 -6.83
C LEU A 349 -6.86 -11.88 -8.02
N GLN A 350 -7.73 -12.07 -9.02
CA GLN A 350 -7.39 -12.85 -10.21
C GLN A 350 -6.25 -12.22 -11.01
N ILE A 351 -6.25 -10.90 -11.21
CA ILE A 351 -5.16 -10.18 -11.87
C ILE A 351 -3.83 -10.45 -11.16
N HIS A 352 -3.79 -10.36 -9.83
CA HIS A 352 -2.58 -10.64 -9.05
C HIS A 352 -2.13 -12.10 -9.17
N LEU A 353 -3.06 -13.06 -9.18
CA LEU A 353 -2.75 -14.46 -9.41
C LEU A 353 -2.12 -14.69 -10.80
N LYS A 354 -2.66 -14.07 -11.85
CA LYS A 354 -2.12 -14.15 -13.22
C LYS A 354 -0.73 -13.56 -13.35
N TYR A 355 -0.40 -12.55 -12.54
CA TYR A 355 0.95 -12.00 -12.44
C TYR A 355 1.87 -12.72 -11.46
N ASN A 356 1.42 -13.80 -10.82
CA ASN A 356 2.13 -14.51 -9.74
C ASN A 356 2.54 -13.59 -8.57
N LYS A 357 1.70 -12.59 -8.25
CA LYS A 357 1.87 -11.67 -7.12
C LYS A 357 1.12 -12.17 -5.89
N LEU A 358 1.58 -13.29 -5.33
CA LEU A 358 0.84 -14.04 -4.30
C LEU A 358 0.54 -13.25 -3.01
N ASP A 359 1.46 -12.40 -2.55
CA ASP A 359 1.23 -11.58 -1.35
C ASP A 359 0.07 -10.59 -1.56
N LEU A 360 -0.03 -9.96 -2.74
CA LEU A 360 -1.12 -9.04 -3.08
C LEU A 360 -2.44 -9.78 -3.27
N ALA A 361 -2.42 -10.93 -3.93
CA ALA A 361 -3.58 -11.81 -4.05
C ALA A 361 -4.13 -12.19 -2.66
N HIS A 362 -3.24 -12.56 -1.73
CA HIS A 362 -3.62 -12.89 -0.36
C HIS A 362 -4.28 -11.69 0.36
N ASN A 363 -3.79 -10.47 0.13
CA ASN A 363 -4.40 -9.27 0.69
C ASN A 363 -5.83 -9.05 0.17
N CYS A 364 -6.07 -9.17 -1.14
CA CYS A 364 -7.41 -9.09 -1.70
C CYS A 364 -8.37 -10.13 -1.10
N LEU A 365 -7.89 -11.37 -0.91
CA LEU A 365 -8.69 -12.43 -0.28
C LEU A 365 -9.06 -12.09 1.18
N ASN A 366 -8.14 -11.50 1.94
CA ASN A 366 -8.42 -11.07 3.31
C ASN A 366 -9.44 -9.94 3.35
N ILE A 367 -9.40 -9.02 2.39
CA ILE A 367 -10.42 -7.96 2.25
C ILE A 367 -11.79 -8.58 1.93
N ILE A 368 -11.87 -9.50 0.96
CA ILE A 368 -13.11 -10.20 0.61
C ILE A 368 -13.71 -10.92 1.83
N LYS A 369 -12.88 -11.68 2.57
CA LYS A 369 -13.31 -12.36 3.81
C LYS A 369 -13.87 -11.37 4.83
N HIS A 370 -13.20 -10.23 4.99
CA HIS A 370 -13.63 -9.22 5.93
C HIS A 370 -14.98 -8.59 5.56
N ILE A 371 -15.16 -8.24 4.27
CA ILE A 371 -16.42 -7.72 3.74
C ILE A 371 -17.55 -8.75 3.96
N GLU A 372 -17.28 -10.03 3.68
CA GLU A 372 -18.24 -11.12 3.88
C GLU A 372 -18.59 -11.36 5.35
N GLU A 373 -17.62 -11.32 6.27
CA GLU A 373 -17.86 -11.47 7.72
C GLU A 373 -18.76 -10.36 8.27
N GLY A 374 -18.67 -9.16 7.70
CA GLY A 374 -19.59 -8.05 8.00
C GLY A 374 -21.00 -8.26 7.45
N SER A 375 -21.15 -9.13 6.46
CA SER A 375 -22.41 -9.41 5.77
C SER A 375 -23.04 -10.72 6.23
N ARG A 376 -24.19 -10.68 6.90
CA ARG A 376 -24.84 -11.92 7.36
C ARG A 376 -25.40 -12.78 6.21
N GLU A 377 -25.57 -12.22 5.02
CA GLU A 377 -26.43 -12.79 3.96
C GLU A 377 -25.76 -13.04 2.60
N HIS A 378 -24.49 -12.64 2.36
CA HIS A 378 -23.92 -12.85 1.03
C HIS A 378 -23.40 -14.28 0.82
N PHE A 379 -23.84 -14.85 -0.30
CA PHE A 379 -23.48 -16.16 -0.83
C PHE A 379 -22.25 -16.09 -1.75
N LEU A 380 -22.03 -14.91 -2.37
CA LEU A 380 -21.05 -14.73 -3.43
C LEU A 380 -19.62 -14.90 -2.88
N GLY A 381 -19.21 -14.14 -1.86
CA GLY A 381 -17.85 -14.24 -1.35
C GLY A 381 -17.57 -15.58 -0.66
N ARG A 382 -18.56 -16.22 0.00
CA ARG A 382 -18.40 -17.61 0.47
C ARG A 382 -18.07 -18.58 -0.65
N LYS A 383 -18.80 -18.52 -1.77
CA LYS A 383 -18.51 -19.36 -2.94
C LYS A 383 -17.11 -19.09 -3.47
N LEU A 384 -16.71 -17.82 -3.57
CA LEU A 384 -15.38 -17.42 -4.04
C LEU A 384 -14.25 -17.91 -3.11
N ILE A 385 -14.44 -17.79 -1.80
CA ILE A 385 -13.51 -18.31 -0.78
C ILE A 385 -13.39 -19.83 -0.88
N ASP A 386 -14.51 -20.53 -1.05
CA ASP A 386 -14.54 -21.98 -1.24
C ASP A 386 -13.81 -22.41 -2.52
N ASP A 387 -14.07 -21.74 -3.65
CA ASP A 387 -13.41 -22.03 -4.93
C ASP A 387 -11.90 -21.79 -4.86
N TYR A 388 -11.46 -20.73 -4.16
CA TYR A 388 -10.06 -20.47 -3.87
C TYR A 388 -9.43 -21.58 -3.02
N ASN A 389 -10.05 -21.93 -1.89
CA ASN A 389 -9.54 -22.94 -0.96
C ASN A 389 -9.48 -24.35 -1.56
N ARG A 390 -10.40 -24.68 -2.47
CA ARG A 390 -10.42 -25.97 -3.18
C ARG A 390 -9.40 -26.06 -4.31
N GLY A 391 -8.64 -24.98 -4.57
CA GLY A 391 -7.74 -24.92 -5.70
C GLY A 391 -8.47 -24.90 -7.05
N VAL A 392 -9.80 -24.69 -7.08
CA VAL A 392 -10.57 -24.61 -8.34
C VAL A 392 -10.12 -23.38 -9.13
N VAL A 393 -9.81 -22.30 -8.41
CA VAL A 393 -9.18 -21.11 -9.00
C VAL A 393 -7.78 -21.43 -9.56
N PHE A 394 -7.08 -22.45 -9.07
CA PHE A 394 -5.73 -22.81 -9.54
C PHE A 394 -5.70 -23.95 -10.58
N ASN A 395 -6.69 -24.84 -10.58
CA ASN A 395 -6.70 -26.05 -11.40
C ASN A 395 -7.05 -25.80 -12.88
N ASN A 396 -7.50 -24.60 -13.24
CA ASN A 396 -7.57 -24.16 -14.64
C ASN A 396 -6.24 -23.56 -15.15
N TYR A 397 -5.15 -23.61 -14.35
CA TYR A 397 -3.88 -22.93 -14.61
C TYR A 397 -2.62 -23.80 -14.47
N ASN A 398 -2.76 -25.12 -14.68
CA ASN A 398 -1.62 -26.04 -14.88
C ASN A 398 -1.63 -26.62 -16.28
#